data_AF-K0TFA2-F1
#
_entry.id   AF-K0TFA2-F1
#
_cell.length_a   1.000
_cell.length_b   1.000
_cell.length_c   1.000
_cell.angle_alpha   90.00
_cell.angle_beta   90.00
_cell.angle_gamma   90.00
#
_symmetry.space_group_name_H-M   'P 1'
#
loop_
_entity.id
_entity.type
_entity.pdbx_description
1 polymer ?
#
loop_
_entity_poly.entity_id
_entity_poly.type
_entity_poly.pdbx_seq_one_letter_code
_entity_poly.pdbx_strand_id
1 'polypeptide(L)'
;MDRLQTSESARISVETQLADAKAKNQELKKYEVQYLLLKSLNDLKEVESKRLFNGQYDFGRHDVVRLAQLISKHLEDKPSEIDRNKIYDCIRGCYNDLDRGYSDNPAHYYMDMRMLLATCLASTWFSNRQRDSLIRWYSEKF
;
A
#
# COMPACT_ATOMS: atom_id res chain seq x y z
N MET A 1 -18.81 61.16 31.76
CA MET A 1 -17.60 60.58 31.15
C MET A 1 -17.56 59.06 31.34
N ASP A 2 -17.89 58.52 32.52
CA ASP A 2 -17.85 57.08 32.81
C ASP A 2 -18.59 56.14 31.86
N ARG A 3 -19.79 56.51 31.35
CA ARG A 3 -20.58 55.67 30.43
C ARG A 3 -19.93 55.50 29.04
N LEU A 4 -19.15 56.48 28.60
CA LEU A 4 -18.43 56.43 27.32
C LEU A 4 -17.22 55.50 27.43
N GLN A 5 -16.47 55.57 28.53
CA GLN A 5 -15.36 54.66 28.80
C GLN A 5 -15.80 53.20 28.93
N THR A 6 -16.93 52.92 29.59
CA THR A 6 -17.45 51.55 29.70
C THR A 6 -17.92 50.98 28.35
N SER A 7 -18.53 51.82 27.51
CA SER A 7 -18.91 51.45 26.13
C SER A 7 -17.70 51.12 25.26
N GLU A 8 -16.61 51.87 25.42
CA GLU A 8 -15.38 51.70 24.65
C GLU A 8 -14.61 50.44 25.07
N SER A 9 -14.52 50.17 26.38
CA SER A 9 -13.97 48.91 26.89
C SER A 9 -14.77 47.68 26.46
N ALA A 10 -16.11 47.78 26.41
CA ALA A 10 -16.95 46.70 25.92
C ALA A 10 -16.73 46.43 24.42
N ARG A 11 -16.56 47.48 23.61
CA ARG A 11 -16.23 47.34 22.18
C ARG A 11 -14.91 46.62 21.95
N ILE A 12 -13.85 47.02 22.66
CA ILE A 12 -12.52 46.40 22.56
C ILE A 12 -12.60 44.92 22.93
N SER A 13 -13.31 44.58 24.02
CA SER A 13 -13.49 43.20 24.45
C SER A 13 -14.17 42.33 23.38
N VAL A 14 -15.20 42.86 22.71
CA VAL A 14 -15.90 42.16 21.62
C VAL A 14 -15.01 41.99 20.40
N GLU A 15 -14.21 43.00 20.04
CA GLU A 15 -13.27 42.92 18.92
C GLU A 15 -12.18 41.86 19.15
N THR A 16 -11.65 41.77 20.38
CA THR A 16 -10.70 40.71 20.75
C THR A 16 -11.33 39.33 20.64
N GLN A 17 -12.54 39.13 21.20
CA GLN A 17 -13.25 37.85 21.10
C GLN A 17 -13.54 37.44 19.66
N LEU A 18 -13.87 38.40 18.79
CA LEU A 18 -14.10 38.15 17.37
C LEU A 18 -12.82 37.73 16.64
N ALA A 19 -11.67 38.34 16.97
CA ALA A 19 -10.38 37.97 16.40
C ALA A 19 -9.97 36.54 16.82
N ASP A 20 -10.13 36.20 18.09
CA ASP A 20 -9.83 34.87 18.62
C ASP A 20 -10.74 33.80 18.00
N ALA A 21 -12.04 34.09 17.87
CA ALA A 21 -12.98 33.21 17.21
C ALA A 21 -12.62 32.96 15.74
N LYS A 22 -12.17 33.99 15.01
CA LYS A 22 -11.70 33.87 13.62
C LYS A 22 -10.44 33.03 13.52
N ALA A 23 -9.46 33.25 14.39
CA ALA A 23 -8.23 32.47 14.43
C ALA A 23 -8.53 30.97 14.68
N LYS A 24 -9.39 30.69 15.67
CA LYS A 24 -9.83 29.33 15.99
C LYS A 24 -10.62 28.68 14.84
N ASN A 25 -11.47 29.44 14.15
CA ASN A 25 -12.21 28.95 12.98
C ASN A 25 -11.26 28.61 11.82
N GLN A 26 -10.23 29.44 11.59
CA GLN A 26 -9.21 29.15 10.59
C GLN A 26 -8.38 27.91 10.93
N GLU A 27 -8.07 27.70 12.21
CA GLU A 27 -7.40 26.49 12.68
C GLU A 27 -8.26 25.24 12.50
N LEU A 28 -9.55 25.29 12.85
CA LEU A 28 -10.49 24.18 12.64
C LEU A 28 -10.59 23.79 11.16
N LYS A 29 -10.63 24.76 10.25
CA LYS A 29 -10.61 24.49 8.80
C LYS A 29 -9.34 23.77 8.36
N LYS A 30 -8.18 24.09 8.93
CA LYS A 30 -6.92 23.38 8.61
C LYS A 30 -7.00 21.92 9.05
N TYR A 31 -7.50 21.66 10.26
CA TYR A 31 -7.69 20.29 10.75
C TYR A 31 -8.67 19.50 9.90
N GLU A 32 -9.79 20.12 9.49
CA GLU A 32 -10.78 19.50 8.61
C GLU A 32 -10.16 19.10 7.26
N VAL A 33 -9.41 20.02 6.64
CA VAL A 33 -8.69 19.74 5.39
C VAL A 33 -7.70 18.59 5.58
N GLN A 34 -6.93 18.59 6.67
CA GLN A 34 -5.94 17.56 6.95
C GLN A 34 -6.58 16.18 7.16
N TYR A 35 -7.72 16.13 7.86
CA TYR A 35 -8.51 14.90 8.04
C TYR A 35 -9.02 14.35 6.71
N LEU A 36 -9.61 15.21 5.87
CA LEU A 36 -10.12 14.80 4.55
C LEU A 36 -9.00 14.27 3.64
N LEU A 37 -7.81 14.89 3.71
CA LEU A 37 -6.63 14.45 2.96
C LEU A 37 -6.17 13.06 3.40
N LEU A 38 -6.09 12.83 4.72
CA LEU A 38 -5.71 11.53 5.28
C LEU A 38 -6.72 10.44 4.89
N LYS A 39 -8.02 10.75 4.96
CA LYS A 39 -9.09 9.84 4.55
C LYS A 39 -8.96 9.46 3.08
N SER A 40 -8.80 10.45 2.20
CA SER A 40 -8.66 10.24 0.76
C SER A 40 -7.43 9.39 0.41
N LEU A 41 -6.31 9.60 1.11
CA LEU A 41 -5.11 8.78 0.94
C LEU A 41 -5.33 7.32 1.34
N ASN A 42 -6.08 7.07 2.42
CA ASN A 42 -6.42 5.71 2.83
C ASN A 42 -7.37 5.04 1.83
N ASP A 43 -8.39 5.76 1.36
CA ASP A 43 -9.32 5.25 0.34
C ASP A 43 -8.58 4.85 -0.94
N LEU A 44 -7.60 5.66 -1.38
CA LEU A 44 -6.75 5.33 -2.53
C LEU A 44 -5.91 4.07 -2.30
N LYS A 45 -5.32 3.92 -1.11
CA LYS A 45 -4.54 2.72 -0.76
C LYS A 45 -5.40 1.47 -0.79
N GLU A 46 -6.62 1.53 -0.26
CA GLU A 46 -7.57 0.41 -0.28
C GLU A 46 -7.97 0.01 -1.70
N VAL A 47 -8.25 0.99 -2.57
CA VAL A 47 -8.60 0.73 -3.98
C VAL A 47 -7.46 0.01 -4.68
N GLU A 48 -6.22 0.46 -4.51
CA GLU A 48 -5.06 -0.20 -5.10
C GLU A 48 -4.82 -1.60 -4.53
N SER A 49 -4.98 -1.80 -3.22
CA SER A 49 -4.80 -3.13 -2.61
C SER A 49 -5.83 -4.13 -3.14
N LYS A 50 -7.09 -3.71 -3.33
CA LYS A 50 -8.14 -4.53 -3.95
C LYS A 50 -7.86 -4.85 -5.42
N ARG A 51 -7.18 -3.96 -6.15
CA ARG A 51 -6.73 -4.24 -7.52
C ARG A 51 -5.65 -5.33 -7.53
N LEU A 52 -4.71 -5.29 -6.60
CA LEU A 52 -3.62 -6.26 -6.55
C LEU A 52 -4.05 -7.63 -6.01
N PHE A 53 -4.97 -7.66 -5.04
CA PHE A 53 -5.49 -8.90 -4.45
C PHE A 53 -6.99 -8.79 -4.16
N ASN A 54 -7.77 -9.69 -4.76
CA ASN A 54 -9.24 -9.75 -4.61
C ASN A 54 -9.69 -10.81 -3.59
N GLY A 55 -8.76 -11.41 -2.84
CA GLY A 55 -9.04 -12.53 -1.93
C GLY A 55 -8.95 -13.92 -2.57
N GLN A 56 -8.81 -13.99 -3.90
CA GLN A 56 -8.61 -15.24 -4.64
C GLN A 56 -7.13 -15.46 -4.93
N TYR A 57 -6.74 -16.74 -5.00
CA TYR A 57 -5.37 -17.18 -5.24
C TYR A 57 -5.24 -17.79 -6.65
N ASP A 58 -5.93 -17.18 -7.60
CA ASP A 58 -6.04 -17.60 -9.00
C ASP A 58 -4.93 -17.01 -9.88
N PHE A 59 -3.81 -16.59 -9.28
CA PHE A 59 -2.66 -16.06 -10.00
C PHE A 59 -2.02 -17.12 -10.90
N GLY A 60 -1.98 -16.84 -12.20
CA GLY A 60 -1.35 -17.69 -13.20
C GLY A 60 -0.18 -17.01 -13.88
N ARG A 61 0.26 -17.59 -15.01
CA ARG A 61 1.37 -17.08 -15.82
C ARG A 61 1.20 -15.62 -16.28
N HIS A 62 -0.03 -15.16 -16.49
CA HIS A 62 -0.31 -13.78 -16.89
C HIS A 62 -0.27 -12.78 -15.71
N ASP A 63 -0.18 -13.27 -14.48
CA ASP A 63 -0.26 -12.45 -13.27
C ASP A 63 1.08 -12.30 -12.54
N VAL A 64 2.19 -12.77 -13.13
CA VAL A 64 3.53 -12.71 -12.49
C VAL A 64 3.90 -11.30 -12.05
N VAL A 65 3.63 -10.30 -12.90
CA VAL A 65 3.88 -8.88 -12.59
C VAL A 65 2.99 -8.42 -11.42
N ARG A 66 1.71 -8.83 -11.43
CA ARG A 66 0.75 -8.48 -10.37
C ARG A 66 1.15 -9.11 -9.03
N LEU A 67 1.62 -10.35 -9.03
CA LEU A 67 2.19 -11.02 -7.85
C LEU A 67 3.41 -10.25 -7.32
N ALA A 68 4.33 -9.85 -8.20
CA ALA A 68 5.51 -9.09 -7.80
C ALA A 68 5.12 -7.75 -7.16
N GLN A 69 4.17 -7.03 -7.75
CA GLN A 69 3.63 -5.78 -7.21
C GLN A 69 2.94 -5.96 -5.85
N LEU A 70 2.16 -7.04 -5.70
CA LEU A 70 1.48 -7.36 -4.44
C LEU A 70 2.49 -7.57 -3.31
N ILE A 71 3.53 -8.37 -3.55
CA ILE A 71 4.57 -8.65 -2.55
C ILE A 71 5.41 -7.40 -2.31
N SER A 72 5.79 -6.65 -3.35
CA SER A 72 6.62 -5.45 -3.22
C SER A 72 5.93 -4.33 -2.43
N LYS A 73 4.61 -4.23 -2.51
CA LYS A 73 3.82 -3.26 -1.73
C LYS A 73 3.90 -3.51 -0.22
N HIS A 74 4.26 -4.74 0.17
CA HIS A 74 4.15 -5.25 1.52
C HIS A 74 5.42 -6.02 1.94
N LEU A 75 6.61 -5.61 1.46
CA LEU A 75 7.86 -6.40 1.58
C LEU A 75 8.16 -6.90 3.00
N GLU A 76 8.00 -6.03 3.99
CA GLU A 76 8.33 -6.31 5.39
C GLU A 76 7.12 -6.85 6.17
N ASP A 77 5.92 -6.41 5.81
CA ASP A 77 4.67 -6.69 6.54
C ASP A 77 3.62 -7.33 5.62
N LYS A 78 3.60 -8.66 5.60
CA LYS A 78 2.57 -9.42 4.88
C LYS A 78 1.18 -9.17 5.51
N PRO A 79 0.18 -8.74 4.72
CA PRO A 79 -1.19 -8.62 5.21
C PRO A 79 -1.71 -9.92 5.82
N SER A 80 -2.50 -9.79 6.89
CA SER A 80 -2.99 -10.93 7.68
C SER A 80 -3.93 -11.84 6.88
N GLU A 81 -4.69 -11.25 5.96
CA GLU A 81 -5.66 -11.87 5.08
C GLU A 81 -5.03 -12.67 3.93
N ILE A 82 -3.74 -12.46 3.67
CA ILE A 82 -3.01 -13.17 2.61
C ILE A 82 -2.38 -14.45 3.19
N ASP A 83 -2.75 -15.59 2.63
CA ASP A 83 -2.17 -16.88 2.91
C ASP A 83 -0.85 -17.04 2.16
N ARG A 84 0.23 -17.10 2.94
CA ARG A 84 1.60 -17.29 2.46
C ARG A 84 1.76 -18.56 1.62
N ASN A 85 1.16 -19.67 2.04
CA ASN A 85 1.34 -20.96 1.37
C ASN A 85 0.65 -20.95 0.01
N LYS A 86 -0.55 -20.37 -0.07
CA LYS A 86 -1.25 -20.24 -1.35
C LYS A 86 -0.53 -19.32 -2.33
N ILE A 87 -0.02 -18.16 -1.86
CA ILE A 87 0.84 -17.30 -2.71
C ILE A 87 2.09 -18.05 -3.19
N TYR A 88 2.74 -18.79 -2.29
CA TYR A 88 3.88 -19.62 -2.64
C TYR A 88 3.55 -20.69 -3.67
N ASP A 89 2.38 -21.32 -3.58
CA ASP A 89 1.91 -22.31 -4.56
C ASP A 89 1.65 -21.67 -5.94
N CYS A 90 1.10 -20.46 -5.99
CA CYS A 90 0.97 -19.70 -7.24
C CYS A 90 2.34 -19.40 -7.88
N ILE A 91 3.31 -18.94 -7.07
CA ILE A 91 4.67 -18.66 -7.53
C ILE A 91 5.35 -19.95 -8.04
N ARG A 92 5.18 -21.06 -7.32
CA ARG A 92 5.68 -22.37 -7.76
C ARG A 92 5.07 -22.78 -9.10
N GLY A 93 3.77 -22.59 -9.28
CA GLY A 93 3.08 -22.83 -10.55
C GLY A 93 3.73 -22.06 -11.69
N CYS A 94 3.95 -20.75 -11.50
CA CYS A 94 4.59 -19.90 -12.49
C CYS A 94 6.04 -20.32 -12.78
N TYR A 95 6.82 -20.67 -11.75
CA TYR A 95 8.16 -21.19 -11.95
C TYR A 95 8.18 -22.51 -12.74
N ASN A 96 7.25 -23.42 -12.45
CA ASN A 96 7.16 -24.68 -13.19
C ASN A 96 6.79 -24.44 -14.67
N ASP A 97 5.93 -23.46 -14.96
CA ASP A 97 5.60 -23.07 -16.33
C ASP A 97 6.82 -22.48 -17.06
N LEU A 98 7.68 -21.73 -16.35
CA LEU A 98 8.95 -21.24 -16.88
C LEU A 98 9.91 -22.40 -17.14
N ASP A 99 10.05 -23.32 -16.18
CA ASP A 99 10.97 -24.45 -16.27
C ASP A 99 10.63 -25.39 -17.43
N ARG A 100 9.34 -25.63 -17.66
CA ARG A 100 8.84 -26.42 -18.78
C ARG A 100 8.97 -25.73 -20.13
N GLY A 101 9.20 -24.41 -20.15
CA GLY A 101 9.40 -23.65 -21.39
C GLY A 101 8.18 -23.64 -22.30
N TYR A 102 6.97 -23.53 -21.74
CA TYR A 102 5.75 -23.53 -22.53
C TYR A 102 5.73 -22.40 -23.58
N SER A 103 5.33 -22.74 -24.80
CA SER A 103 5.35 -21.82 -25.95
C SER A 103 4.30 -20.71 -25.88
N ASP A 104 3.28 -20.89 -25.04
CA ASP A 104 2.22 -19.92 -24.77
C ASP A 104 2.49 -19.06 -23.52
N ASN A 105 3.73 -19.08 -23.00
CA ASN A 105 4.15 -18.16 -21.95
C ASN A 105 4.08 -16.70 -22.44
N PRO A 106 3.71 -15.74 -21.56
CA PRO A 106 3.65 -14.32 -21.91
C PRO A 106 4.96 -13.77 -22.50
N ALA A 107 4.85 -12.69 -23.27
CA ALA A 107 6.02 -11.94 -23.69
C ALA A 107 6.81 -11.47 -22.46
N HIS A 108 8.13 -11.68 -22.46
CA HIS A 108 9.05 -11.34 -21.36
C HIS A 108 8.88 -12.15 -20.06
N TYR A 109 8.17 -13.29 -20.09
CA TYR A 109 7.93 -14.14 -18.92
C TYR A 109 9.19 -14.49 -18.11
N TYR A 110 10.33 -14.72 -18.79
CA TYR A 110 11.62 -14.94 -18.14
C TYR A 110 12.05 -13.76 -17.24
N MET A 111 11.91 -12.53 -17.72
CA MET A 111 12.28 -11.32 -16.96
C MET A 111 11.29 -11.06 -15.82
N ASP A 112 10.00 -11.27 -16.07
CA ASP A 112 8.96 -11.10 -15.05
C ASP A 112 9.16 -12.09 -13.91
N MET A 113 9.49 -13.34 -14.23
CA MET A 113 9.80 -14.37 -13.23
C MET A 113 11.08 -14.06 -12.45
N ARG A 114 12.12 -13.54 -13.12
CA ARG A 114 13.35 -13.08 -12.44
C ARG A 114 13.04 -12.00 -11.41
N MET A 115 12.24 -11.01 -11.80
CA MET A 115 11.77 -9.95 -10.91
C MET A 115 10.96 -10.53 -9.75
N LEU A 116 9.96 -11.37 -10.03
CA LEU A 116 9.10 -11.97 -9.00
C LEU A 116 9.91 -12.73 -7.96
N LEU A 117 10.84 -13.60 -8.38
CA LEU A 117 11.67 -14.36 -7.45
C LEU A 117 12.60 -13.44 -6.64
N ALA A 118 13.20 -12.43 -7.25
CA ALA A 118 14.01 -11.44 -6.52
C ALA A 118 13.17 -10.70 -5.46
N THR A 119 11.95 -10.28 -5.81
CA THR A 119 11.01 -9.65 -4.87
C THR A 119 10.62 -10.59 -3.73
N CYS A 120 10.39 -11.88 -4.03
CA CYS A 120 10.10 -12.88 -3.00
C CYS A 120 11.27 -13.05 -2.02
N LEU A 121 12.51 -13.07 -2.53
CA LEU A 121 13.72 -13.18 -1.72
C LEU A 121 13.98 -11.91 -0.90
N ALA A 122 13.61 -10.74 -1.39
CA ALA A 122 13.67 -9.50 -0.62
C ALA A 122 12.62 -9.43 0.50
N SER A 123 11.48 -10.13 0.34
CA SER A 123 10.38 -10.10 1.31
C SER A 123 10.64 -10.95 2.57
N THR A 124 9.92 -10.61 3.64
CA THR A 124 9.83 -11.39 4.90
C THR A 124 8.70 -12.42 4.86
N TRP A 125 8.01 -12.56 3.73
CA TRP A 125 6.76 -13.31 3.63
C TRP A 125 6.94 -14.80 3.81
N PHE A 126 8.04 -15.38 3.33
CA PHE A 126 8.19 -16.81 3.17
C PHE A 126 8.89 -17.46 4.36
N SER A 127 8.52 -18.70 4.68
CA SER A 127 9.25 -19.48 5.69
C SER A 127 10.66 -19.83 5.20
N ASN A 128 11.58 -20.20 6.10
CA ASN A 128 12.96 -20.58 5.72
C ASN A 128 12.97 -21.67 4.63
N ARG A 129 12.14 -22.70 4.76
CA ARG A 129 12.05 -23.79 3.76
C ARG A 129 11.57 -23.31 2.38
N GLN A 130 10.60 -22.38 2.35
CA GLN A 130 10.14 -21.78 1.11
C GLN A 130 11.23 -20.88 0.51
N ARG A 131 11.94 -20.12 1.35
CA ARG A 131 13.08 -19.29 0.97
C ARG A 131 14.20 -20.10 0.34
N ASP A 132 14.55 -21.26 0.92
CA ASP A 132 15.56 -22.17 0.36
C ASP A 132 15.18 -22.63 -1.06
N SER A 133 13.89 -22.93 -1.27
CA SER A 133 13.37 -23.31 -2.58
C SER A 133 13.45 -22.15 -3.58
N LEU A 134 13.07 -20.93 -3.15
CA LEU A 134 13.14 -19.72 -3.97
C LEU A 134 14.59 -19.37 -4.35
N ILE A 135 15.54 -19.50 -3.40
CA ILE A 135 16.97 -19.29 -3.65
C ILE A 135 17.46 -20.27 -4.71
N ARG A 136 17.14 -21.55 -4.55
CA ARG A 136 17.52 -22.58 -5.52
C ARG A 136 16.94 -22.27 -6.91
N TRP A 137 15.65 -21.98 -7.00
CA TRP A 137 14.99 -21.63 -8.27
C TRP A 137 15.61 -20.42 -8.95
N TYR A 138 15.98 -19.40 -8.18
CA TYR A 138 16.64 -18.21 -8.70
C TYR A 138 18.01 -18.56 -9.26
N SER A 139 18.88 -19.22 -8.47
CA SER A 139 20.23 -19.59 -8.88
C SER A 139 20.28 -20.60 -10.04
N GLU A 140 19.28 -21.46 -10.18
CA GLU A 140 19.20 -22.43 -11.28
C GLU A 140 18.79 -21.78 -12.62
N LYS A 141 18.06 -20.65 -12.58
CA LYS A 141 17.53 -20.00 -13.78
C LYS A 141 18.20 -18.67 -14.14
N PHE A 142 18.79 -17.95 -13.20
CA PHE A 142 19.26 -16.56 -13.34
C PHE A 142 20.62 -16.30 -12.70
#